data_AF-A0AA38PTY3-F1
#
_entry.id   AF-A0AA38PTY3-F1
#
_cell.length_a   1.000
_cell.length_b   1.000
_cell.length_c   1.000
_cell.angle_alpha   90.00
_cell.angle_beta   90.00
_cell.angle_gamma   90.00
#
_symmetry.space_group_name_H-M   'P 1'
#
loop_
_entity.id
_entity.type
_entity.pdbx_description
1 polymer ?
#
loop_
_entity_poly.entity_id
_entity_poly.type
_entity_poly.pdbx_seq_one_letter_code
_entity_poly.pdbx_strand_id
1 'polypeptide(L)'
;MNAEKKAARKQQNKDRTNRKAKFERRQAIASVMIEVHEKKGDVQGLQFWREVLEAVDILTIGGMSDEEEVTEENERVRLVKDLDFRHPDFRELFRRVDNVRTRNPSIFRNIGRKRMRRVYVPEMTSRQPPPNMPSSYYCQEYLDSMNQGEVPNVKFQKDSDFTIPR
;
A
#
# COMPACT_ATOMS: atom_id res chain seq x y z
N MET A 1 -7.30 -34.15 7.15
CA MET A 1 -7.18 -32.70 6.83
C MET A 1 -5.89 -32.49 6.01
N ASN A 2 -6.03 -32.28 4.70
CA ASN A 2 -4.94 -32.36 3.70
C ASN A 2 -3.79 -31.36 3.88
N ALA A 3 -2.57 -31.77 3.54
CA ALA A 3 -1.35 -30.96 3.60
C ALA A 3 -1.45 -29.65 2.79
N GLU A 4 -2.14 -29.69 1.64
CA GLU A 4 -2.40 -28.51 0.80
C GLU A 4 -3.20 -27.43 1.53
N LYS A 5 -4.26 -27.80 2.27
CA LYS A 5 -5.06 -26.86 3.06
C LYS A 5 -4.22 -26.19 4.16
N LYS A 6 -3.25 -26.90 4.72
CA LYS A 6 -2.32 -26.34 5.72
C LYS A 6 -1.33 -25.36 5.08
N ALA A 7 -0.79 -25.69 3.91
CA ALA A 7 0.12 -24.82 3.17
C ALA A 7 -0.56 -23.51 2.74
N ALA A 8 -1.77 -23.59 2.17
CA ALA A 8 -2.56 -22.42 1.76
C ALA A 8 -2.86 -21.48 2.95
N ARG A 9 -3.27 -22.03 4.10
CA ARG A 9 -3.53 -21.25 5.32
C ARG A 9 -2.26 -20.57 5.85
N LYS A 10 -1.12 -21.27 5.79
CA LYS A 10 0.18 -20.70 6.19
C LYS A 10 0.56 -19.52 5.28
N GLN A 11 0.35 -19.65 3.98
CA GLN A 11 0.62 -18.58 3.02
C GLN A 11 -0.29 -17.37 3.26
N GLN A 12 -1.60 -17.58 3.41
CA GLN A 12 -2.56 -16.50 3.70
C GLN A 12 -2.20 -15.72 4.98
N ASN A 13 -1.77 -16.41 6.03
CA ASN A 13 -1.32 -15.78 7.28
C ASN A 13 -0.03 -14.96 7.10
N LYS A 14 0.90 -15.44 6.27
CA LYS A 14 2.12 -14.73 5.92
C LYS A 14 1.79 -13.43 5.17
N ASP A 15 0.89 -13.51 4.18
CA ASP A 15 0.49 -12.35 3.39
C ASP A 15 -0.21 -11.29 4.24
N ARG A 16 -1.13 -11.72 5.11
CA ARG A 16 -1.77 -10.81 6.08
C ARG A 16 -0.76 -10.13 6.99
N THR A 17 0.21 -10.87 7.50
CA THR A 17 1.28 -10.31 8.35
C THR A 17 2.15 -9.31 7.57
N ASN A 18 2.51 -9.63 6.34
CA ASN A 18 3.28 -8.72 5.47
C ASN A 18 2.51 -7.43 5.17
N ARG A 19 1.21 -7.53 4.88
CA ARG A 19 0.35 -6.37 4.66
C ARG A 19 0.25 -5.50 5.89
N LYS A 20 0.04 -6.11 7.07
CA LYS A 20 0.02 -5.40 8.35
C LYS A 20 1.33 -4.64 8.59
N ALA A 21 2.47 -5.30 8.39
CA ALA A 21 3.78 -4.68 8.55
C ALA A 21 4.02 -3.53 7.54
N LYS A 22 3.46 -3.59 6.34
CA LYS A 22 3.51 -2.48 5.37
C LYS A 22 2.65 -1.30 5.79
N PHE A 23 1.43 -1.58 6.21
CA PHE A 23 0.50 -0.57 6.73
C PHE A 23 1.13 0.20 7.91
N GLU A 24 1.54 -0.52 8.96
CA GLU A 24 2.15 0.08 10.17
C GLU A 24 3.41 0.87 9.84
N ARG A 25 4.24 0.35 8.93
CA ARG A 25 5.47 1.05 8.51
C ARG A 25 5.16 2.35 7.79
N ARG A 26 4.17 2.38 6.91
CA ARG A 26 3.81 3.58 6.15
C ARG A 26 3.20 4.64 7.05
N GLN A 27 2.34 4.24 8.00
CA GLN A 27 1.87 5.14 9.05
C GLN A 27 3.04 5.74 9.83
N ALA A 28 3.96 4.91 10.33
CA ALA A 28 5.12 5.39 11.09
C ALA A 28 6.01 6.35 10.28
N ILE A 29 6.23 6.09 8.99
CA ILE A 29 6.98 7.00 8.11
C ILE A 29 6.24 8.34 7.99
N ALA A 30 4.95 8.31 7.72
CA ALA A 30 4.16 9.53 7.57
C ALA A 30 4.16 10.37 8.85
N SER A 31 3.91 9.75 10.02
CA SER A 31 3.96 10.44 11.32
C SER A 31 5.31 11.09 11.61
N VAL A 32 6.42 10.38 11.39
CA VAL A 32 7.76 10.96 11.58
C VAL A 32 8.00 12.14 10.64
N MET A 33 7.55 12.04 9.39
CA MET A 33 7.75 13.11 8.43
C MET A 33 6.87 14.34 8.71
N ILE A 34 5.65 14.15 9.24
CA ILE A 34 4.80 15.24 9.77
C ILE A 34 5.60 16.03 10.82
N GLU A 35 6.15 15.36 11.84
CA GLU A 35 6.93 16.03 12.88
C GLU A 35 8.17 16.76 12.33
N VAL A 36 8.85 16.15 11.35
CA VAL A 36 10.04 16.75 10.72
C VAL A 36 9.69 18.03 9.97
N HIS A 37 8.61 18.03 9.19
CA HIS A 37 8.21 19.20 8.42
C HIS A 37 7.57 20.28 9.29
N GLU A 38 6.84 19.89 10.34
CA GLU A 38 6.32 20.81 11.36
C GLU A 38 7.46 21.56 12.06
N LYS A 39 8.49 20.86 12.54
CA LYS A 39 9.68 21.48 13.17
C LYS A 39 10.46 22.40 12.23
N LYS A 40 10.38 22.17 10.92
CA LYS A 40 11.04 23.01 9.89
C LYS A 40 10.18 24.20 9.44
N GLY A 41 8.91 24.27 9.83
CA GLY A 41 7.97 25.25 9.28
C GLY A 41 7.64 25.03 7.81
N ASP A 42 7.86 23.83 7.27
CA ASP A 42 7.54 23.50 5.88
C ASP A 42 6.08 23.05 5.77
N VAL A 43 5.21 24.03 5.50
CA VAL A 43 3.75 23.85 5.42
C VAL A 43 3.35 22.88 4.30
N GLN A 44 4.02 22.93 3.15
CA GLN A 44 3.69 22.06 2.01
C GLN A 44 4.06 20.61 2.31
N GLY A 45 5.26 20.37 2.84
CA GLY A 45 5.66 19.04 3.26
C GLY A 45 4.78 18.48 4.38
N LEU A 46 4.42 19.32 5.36
CA LEU A 46 3.51 18.96 6.44
C LEU A 46 2.15 18.51 5.90
N GLN A 47 1.55 19.29 5.00
CA GLN A 47 0.26 18.98 4.40
C GLN A 47 0.33 17.66 3.61
N PHE A 48 1.34 17.50 2.74
CA PHE A 48 1.54 16.27 1.98
C PHE A 48 1.60 15.03 2.90
N TRP A 49 2.37 15.07 3.98
CA TRP A 49 2.51 13.90 4.87
C TRP A 49 1.26 13.62 5.71
N ARG A 50 0.44 14.63 6.01
CA ARG A 50 -0.89 14.45 6.62
C ARG A 50 -1.83 13.72 5.67
N GLU A 51 -1.89 14.14 4.41
CA GLU A 51 -2.72 13.48 3.39
C GLU A 51 -2.24 12.05 3.12
N VAL A 52 -0.92 11.80 3.15
CA VAL A 52 -0.38 10.43 3.08
C VAL A 52 -0.84 9.57 4.25
N LEU A 53 -0.80 10.10 5.48
CA LEU A 53 -1.25 9.36 6.66
C LEU A 53 -2.73 9.02 6.55
N GLU A 54 -3.56 10.00 6.19
CA GLU A 54 -4.99 9.83 5.99
C GLU A 54 -5.30 8.80 4.90
N ALA A 55 -4.60 8.86 3.76
CA ALA A 55 -4.77 7.89 2.69
C ALA A 55 -4.38 6.46 3.10
N VAL A 56 -3.33 6.31 3.91
CA VAL A 56 -2.94 5.00 4.46
C VAL A 56 -4.01 4.47 5.42
N ASP A 57 -4.58 5.33 6.26
CA ASP A 57 -5.61 4.97 7.24
C ASP A 57 -6.91 4.52 6.55
N ILE A 58 -7.33 5.23 5.51
CA ILE A 58 -8.50 4.88 4.68
C ILE A 58 -8.26 3.53 3.96
N LEU A 59 -7.08 3.32 3.39
CA LEU A 59 -6.75 2.07 2.69
C LEU A 59 -6.61 0.88 3.64
N THR A 60 -6.29 1.11 4.91
CA THR A 60 -6.07 0.08 5.94
C THR A 60 -5.05 -0.99 5.50
N ILE A 61 -5.02 -2.13 6.20
CA ILE A 61 -4.29 -3.33 5.79
C ILE A 61 -4.81 -3.85 4.44
N GLY A 62 -6.09 -3.66 4.13
CA GLY A 62 -6.76 -4.17 2.93
C GLY A 62 -6.21 -3.59 1.63
N GLY A 63 -5.82 -2.31 1.63
CA GLY A 63 -5.23 -1.59 0.49
C GLY A 63 -3.72 -1.77 0.34
N MET A 64 -3.10 -2.66 1.12
CA MET A 64 -1.69 -3.02 0.95
C MET A 64 -1.55 -4.14 -0.08
N SER A 65 -0.63 -3.95 -1.03
CA SER A 65 -0.28 -4.94 -2.07
C SER A 65 0.16 -6.28 -1.51
N ASP A 66 0.17 -7.32 -2.34
CA ASP A 66 0.78 -8.60 -1.98
C ASP A 66 2.22 -8.69 -2.50
N GLU A 67 3.05 -9.47 -1.80
CA GLU A 67 4.47 -9.65 -2.12
C GLU A 67 4.84 -11.13 -2.11
N GLU A 68 5.49 -11.58 -3.17
CA GLU A 68 6.05 -12.93 -3.29
C GLU A 68 7.57 -12.86 -3.38
N GLU A 69 8.28 -13.68 -2.62
CA GLU A 69 9.74 -13.76 -2.68
C GLU A 69 10.14 -14.79 -3.74
N VAL A 70 10.87 -14.35 -4.76
CA VAL A 70 11.40 -15.21 -5.83
C VAL A 70 12.89 -14.96 -6.00
N THR A 71 13.58 -15.88 -6.66
CA THR A 71 14.97 -15.69 -7.08
C THR A 71 15.00 -15.44 -8.58
N GLU A 72 15.40 -14.24 -8.99
CA GLU A 72 15.64 -13.87 -10.39
C GLU A 72 17.13 -13.61 -10.58
N GLU A 73 17.76 -14.21 -11.59
CA GLU A 73 19.16 -13.92 -11.96
C GLU A 73 20.16 -13.98 -10.78
N ASN A 74 19.99 -14.96 -9.88
CA ASN A 74 20.76 -15.13 -8.62
C ASN A 74 20.53 -14.04 -7.56
N GLU A 75 19.58 -13.13 -7.73
CA GLU A 75 19.15 -12.15 -6.73
C GLU A 75 17.78 -12.54 -6.15
N ARG A 76 17.63 -12.43 -4.82
CA ARG A 76 16.31 -12.53 -4.18
C ARG A 76 15.55 -11.22 -4.32
N VAL A 77 14.41 -11.28 -4.99
CA VAL A 77 13.53 -10.13 -5.22
C VAL A 77 12.16 -10.36 -4.63
N ARG A 78 11.42 -9.27 -4.41
CA ARG A 78 10.01 -9.29 -4.05
C ARG A 78 9.16 -8.86 -5.23
N LEU A 79 8.39 -9.78 -5.79
CA LEU A 79 7.38 -9.46 -6.79
C LEU A 79 6.20 -8.79 -6.09
N VAL A 80 5.83 -7.59 -6.54
CA VAL A 80 4.74 -6.81 -5.97
C VAL A 80 3.55 -6.85 -6.93
N LYS A 81 2.48 -7.51 -6.49
CA LYS A 81 1.21 -7.58 -7.22
C LYS A 81 0.31 -6.44 -6.77
N ASP A 82 -0.27 -5.69 -7.71
CA ASP A 82 -1.19 -4.61 -7.36
C ASP A 82 -2.57 -5.15 -6.96
N LEU A 83 -3.49 -4.25 -6.58
CA LEU A 83 -4.87 -4.58 -6.25
C LEU A 83 -5.76 -4.13 -7.40
N ASP A 84 -6.67 -5.00 -7.82
CA ASP A 84 -7.61 -4.76 -8.91
C ASP A 84 -8.48 -3.53 -8.69
N PHE A 85 -8.88 -3.26 -7.44
CA PHE A 85 -9.72 -2.11 -7.12
C PHE A 85 -8.97 -0.79 -6.98
N ARG A 86 -7.64 -0.80 -6.76
CA ARG A 86 -6.91 0.36 -6.24
C ARG A 86 -6.44 1.28 -7.37
N HIS A 87 -6.63 2.58 -7.21
CA HIS A 87 -6.17 3.57 -8.18
C HIS A 87 -4.64 3.48 -8.40
N PRO A 88 -4.16 3.51 -9.66
CA PRO A 88 -2.76 3.29 -10.00
C PRO A 88 -1.77 4.27 -9.35
N ASP A 89 -2.16 5.52 -9.12
CA ASP A 89 -1.32 6.53 -8.45
C ASP A 89 -0.80 6.09 -7.07
N PHE A 90 -1.55 5.23 -6.35
CA PHE A 90 -1.07 4.71 -5.08
C PHE A 90 0.16 3.82 -5.21
N ARG A 91 0.41 3.24 -6.38
CA ARG A 91 1.66 2.50 -6.65
C ARG A 91 2.84 3.45 -6.53
N GLU A 92 2.78 4.60 -7.18
CA GLU A 92 3.86 5.59 -7.14
C GLU A 92 3.98 6.22 -5.76
N LEU A 93 2.85 6.60 -5.15
CA LEU A 93 2.83 7.18 -3.81
C LEU A 93 3.52 6.26 -2.81
N PHE A 94 3.15 4.98 -2.76
CA PHE A 94 3.75 4.05 -1.83
C PHE A 94 5.19 3.70 -2.16
N ARG A 95 5.60 3.77 -3.44
CA ARG A 95 7.02 3.69 -3.81
C ARG A 95 7.80 4.86 -3.22
N ARG A 96 7.27 6.09 -3.29
CA ARG A 96 7.86 7.29 -2.69
C ARG A 96 7.96 7.14 -1.17
N VAL A 97 6.86 6.80 -0.50
CA VAL A 97 6.80 6.59 0.96
C VAL A 97 7.82 5.53 1.40
N ASP A 98 7.83 4.37 0.75
CA ASP A 98 8.71 3.26 1.14
C ASP A 98 10.20 3.58 0.93
N ASN A 99 10.54 4.55 0.07
CA ASN A 99 11.92 4.98 -0.22
C ASN A 99 12.43 6.10 0.70
N VAL A 100 11.55 6.75 1.48
CA VAL A 100 11.94 7.86 2.36
C VAL A 100 13.02 7.46 3.35
N ARG A 101 12.91 6.27 3.95
CA ARG A 101 13.90 5.77 4.91
C ARG A 101 15.30 5.61 4.31
N THR A 102 15.38 5.21 3.05
CA THR A 102 16.65 5.05 2.34
C THR A 102 17.24 6.40 1.95
N ARG A 103 16.39 7.37 1.59
CA ARG A 103 16.82 8.72 1.18
C ARG A 103 17.17 9.63 2.36
N ASN A 104 16.70 9.32 3.57
CA ASN A 104 16.89 10.16 4.76
C ASN A 104 17.51 9.38 5.93
N PRO A 105 18.77 8.90 5.80
CA PRO A 105 19.42 8.09 6.83
C PRO A 105 19.65 8.83 8.15
N SER A 106 19.70 10.17 8.13
CA SER A 106 19.79 11.00 9.34
C SER A 106 18.51 10.98 10.19
N ILE A 107 17.35 10.79 9.54
CA ILE A 107 16.03 10.69 10.19
C ILE A 107 15.74 9.23 10.52
N PHE A 108 15.97 8.33 9.56
CA PHE A 108 15.65 6.91 9.67
C PHE A 108 16.92 6.08 9.72
N ARG A 109 17.28 5.60 10.91
CA ARG A 109 18.36 4.62 11.04
C ARG A 109 17.95 3.31 10.37
N ASN A 110 18.68 2.93 9.33
CA ASN A 110 18.49 1.65 8.64
C ASN A 110 19.35 0.58 9.31
N ILE A 111 18.79 -0.06 10.34
CA ILE A 111 19.44 -1.16 11.07
C ILE A 111 18.96 -2.49 10.48
N GLY A 112 19.89 -3.43 10.29
CA GLY A 112 19.60 -4.81 9.90
C GLY A 112 19.87 -5.11 8.42
N ARG A 113 19.20 -6.15 7.92
CA ARG A 113 19.44 -6.70 6.57
C ARG A 113 19.10 -5.68 5.49
N LYS A 114 19.94 -5.62 4.44
CA LYS A 114 19.67 -4.84 3.23
C LYS A 114 18.28 -5.15 2.68
N ARG A 115 17.53 -4.10 2.32
CA ARG A 115 16.20 -4.23 1.73
C ARG A 115 16.31 -5.00 0.40
N MET A 116 15.49 -6.04 0.25
CA MET A 116 15.37 -6.76 -1.02
C MET A 116 14.76 -5.86 -2.09
N ARG A 117 15.26 -5.99 -3.33
CA ARG A 117 14.72 -5.28 -4.49
C ARG A 117 13.25 -5.69 -4.69
N ARG A 118 12.41 -4.71 -4.98
CA ARG A 118 11.00 -4.91 -5.30
C ARG A 118 10.80 -4.74 -6.79
N VAL A 119 10.15 -5.71 -7.41
CA VAL A 119 9.81 -5.73 -8.84
C VAL A 119 8.31 -5.66 -8.94
N TYR A 120 7.79 -4.64 -9.60
CA TYR A 120 6.34 -4.50 -9.82
C TYR A 120 5.98 -5.30 -11.05
N VAL A 121 5.03 -6.20 -10.89
CA VAL A 121 4.59 -7.08 -11.96
C VAL A 121 3.18 -6.69 -12.43
N PRO A 122 2.78 -7.05 -13.66
CA PRO A 122 1.45 -6.73 -14.18
C PRO A 122 0.32 -7.47 -13.46
N GLU A 123 0.60 -8.58 -12.80
CA GLU A 123 -0.39 -9.39 -12.12
C GLU A 123 -1.06 -8.62 -10.99
N MET A 124 -2.39 -8.64 -11.02
CA MET A 124 -3.25 -8.07 -10.00
C MET A 124 -3.70 -9.14 -9.03
N THR A 125 -3.89 -8.74 -7.78
CA THR A 125 -4.52 -9.56 -6.76
C THR A 125 -5.94 -9.08 -6.58
N SER A 126 -6.90 -9.99 -6.79
CA SER A 126 -8.29 -9.66 -6.52
C SER A 126 -8.58 -9.71 -5.02
N ARG A 127 -9.17 -8.64 -4.51
CA ARG A 127 -9.55 -8.54 -3.09
C ARG A 127 -10.73 -7.60 -2.92
N GLN A 128 -11.54 -7.90 -1.91
CA GLN A 128 -12.54 -6.96 -1.42
C GLN A 128 -11.90 -5.65 -0.96
N PRO A 129 -12.37 -4.49 -1.45
CA PRO A 129 -11.88 -3.20 -1.01
C PRO A 129 -12.26 -2.96 0.46
N PRO A 130 -11.43 -2.21 1.20
CA PRO A 130 -11.80 -1.64 2.49
C PRO A 130 -13.16 -0.91 2.46
N PRO A 131 -13.96 -0.99 3.54
CA PRO A 131 -15.25 -0.32 3.60
C PRO A 131 -15.11 1.19 3.59
N ASN A 132 -16.11 1.90 3.05
CA ASN A 132 -16.23 3.37 3.07
C ASN A 132 -15.04 4.11 2.43
N MET A 133 -14.38 3.49 1.46
CA MET A 133 -13.31 4.14 0.71
C MET A 133 -13.88 5.25 -0.20
N PRO A 134 -13.16 6.36 -0.42
CA PRO A 134 -13.46 7.37 -1.44
C PRO A 134 -13.52 6.78 -2.85
N SER A 135 -14.45 7.27 -3.67
CA SER A 135 -14.50 6.91 -5.11
C SER A 135 -13.17 7.19 -5.84
N SER A 136 -12.47 8.27 -5.48
CA SER A 136 -11.17 8.67 -6.03
C SER A 136 -10.05 7.65 -5.77
N TYR A 137 -10.23 6.72 -4.84
CA TYR A 137 -9.22 5.69 -4.52
C TYR A 137 -9.41 4.42 -5.33
N TYR A 138 -10.52 4.31 -6.07
CA TYR A 138 -10.76 3.21 -6.99
C TYR A 138 -10.14 3.48 -8.35
N CYS A 139 -9.71 2.43 -9.05
CA CYS A 139 -9.48 2.54 -10.49
C CYS A 139 -10.83 2.57 -11.23
N GLN A 140 -10.84 3.19 -12.41
CA GLN A 140 -12.07 3.37 -13.17
C GLN A 140 -12.64 2.02 -13.64
N GLU A 141 -11.76 1.11 -14.04
CA GLU A 141 -12.13 -0.22 -14.52
C GLU A 141 -12.89 -1.01 -13.45
N TYR A 142 -12.50 -0.92 -12.19
CA TYR A 142 -13.19 -1.58 -11.09
C TYR A 142 -14.57 -0.96 -10.81
N LEU A 143 -14.69 0.37 -10.92
CA LEU A 143 -15.99 1.05 -10.79
C LEU A 143 -16.93 0.65 -11.92
N ASP A 144 -16.43 0.52 -13.14
CA ASP A 144 -17.21 0.09 -14.31
C ASP A 144 -17.67 -1.37 -14.14
N SER A 145 -16.78 -2.27 -13.73
CA SER A 145 -17.14 -3.66 -13.38
C SER A 145 -18.16 -3.72 -12.22
N MET A 146 -18.11 -2.80 -11.27
CA MET A 146 -19.09 -2.74 -10.17
C MET A 146 -20.47 -2.32 -10.68
N ASN A 147 -20.53 -1.35 -11.60
CA ASN A 147 -21.77 -0.91 -12.23
C ASN A 147 -22.40 -1.98 -13.12
N GLN A 148 -21.56 -2.81 -13.76
CA GLN A 148 -21.99 -3.94 -14.59
C GLN A 148 -22.35 -5.19 -13.78
N GLY A 149 -22.06 -5.21 -12.47
CA GLY A 149 -22.33 -6.34 -11.59
C GLY A 149 -21.32 -7.49 -11.69
N GLU A 150 -20.16 -7.26 -12.30
CA GLU A 150 -19.07 -8.25 -12.43
C GLU A 150 -18.30 -8.43 -11.11
N VAL A 151 -18.19 -7.36 -10.31
CA VAL A 151 -17.61 -7.37 -8.97
C VAL A 151 -18.65 -6.98 -7.92
N PRO A 152 -18.48 -7.39 -6.65
CA PRO A 152 -19.42 -7.04 -5.60
C PRO A 152 -19.61 -5.53 -5.45
N ASN A 153 -20.87 -5.12 -5.34
CA ASN A 153 -21.22 -3.72 -5.08
C ASN A 153 -20.85 -3.37 -3.63
N VAL A 154 -19.86 -2.50 -3.46
CA VAL A 154 -19.39 -2.04 -2.16
C VAL A 154 -19.83 -0.59 -1.95
N LYS A 155 -20.26 -0.26 -0.74
CA LYS A 155 -20.57 1.13 -0.39
C LYS A 155 -19.27 1.94 -0.33
N PHE A 156 -19.19 3.00 -1.13
CA PHE A 156 -18.10 3.97 -1.15
C PHE A 156 -18.61 5.38 -0.93
N GLN A 157 -17.72 6.28 -0.53
CA GLN A 157 -18.05 7.70 -0.35
C GLN A 157 -18.07 8.38 -1.73
N LYS A 158 -19.26 8.79 -2.16
CA LYS A 158 -19.44 9.66 -3.34
C LYS A 158 -19.13 11.10 -2.94
N ASP A 159 -18.50 11.85 -3.84
CA ASP A 159 -18.24 13.29 -3.68
C ASP A 159 -17.41 13.66 -2.43
N SER A 160 -16.42 12.84 -2.09
CA SER A 160 -15.47 13.17 -1.05
C SER A 160 -14.32 14.00 -1.61
N ASP A 161 -13.90 15.05 -0.90
CA ASP A 161 -12.74 15.89 -1.24
C ASP A 161 -11.39 15.16 -1.11
N PHE A 162 -11.40 13.86 -0.80
CA PHE A 162 -10.18 13.05 -0.71
C PHE A 162 -9.55 12.87 -2.09
N THR A 163 -8.33 13.39 -2.22
CA THR A 163 -7.48 13.18 -3.39
C THR A 163 -6.26 12.34 -3.02
N ILE A 164 -5.74 11.58 -3.98
CA ILE A 164 -4.49 10.83 -3.78
C ILE A 164 -3.34 11.85 -3.72
N PRO A 165 -2.53 11.86 -2.65
CA PRO A 165 -1.40 12.77 -2.52
C PRO A 165 -0.40 12.60 -3.68
N ARG A 166 0.11 13.71 -4.24
CA ARG A 166 1.06 13.72 -5.37
C ARG A 166 2.40 14.35 -5.01
#